data_AF-A0A419DF73-F1
#
_entry.id   AF-A0A419DF73-F1
#
_cell.length_a   1.000
_cell.length_b   1.000
_cell.length_c   1.000
_cell.angle_alpha   90.00
_cell.angle_beta   90.00
_cell.angle_gamma   90.00
#
_symmetry.space_group_name_H-M   'P 1'
#
loop_
_entity.id
_entity.type
_entity.pdbx_description
1 polymer ?
#
loop_
_entity_poly.entity_id
_entity_poly.type
_entity_poly.pdbx_seq_one_letter_code
_entity_poly.pdbx_strand_id
1 'polypeptide(L)'
;MVKPLPQILDEMEVNIQKAEEAAVAAREASAAAAKAAKEATTAAEKAAKDATASAIAAAARAEEIAKAAIKASEKASQEAARAEKQVTEAVRKAEEAAKKAEDTARAAKTASEDAIRRAEEAIRKAEAASKKAEEMALAAKAAAEEAIRRAEEAAKKAEEAARLAKNAAEEAARRAEAAAKKAEETARAAKYAAEEATAKAEEAALAAKEAALLAARAFEEAAANARDNAAAAKAAALEAIKNAQAAGKVADEKAKIAKTAAAHALSKLTVESAQEADAAGRDAKNAASAAFRLAEQVARKGDQTDMAGDIAIAAATRVKGILAEKVDEAGKEAKEVALTASKVAAETGKKAEAADIVGDEALAAAMKAITAQATAKAEEAARKAEVVAKGAREAAETAMGAAQKATSRAEEAGRASREATGRAEEIALAAKKAAEEALAKAEEALIKAVIKRLSLGNWIAVLVVISLGSIIAAVMLSALLLGIR
;
A
#
# COMPACT_ATOMS: atom_id res chain seq x y z
N MET A 1 206.57 -164.68 105.91
CA MET A 1 205.84 -165.29 107.05
C MET A 1 204.35 -164.98 106.86
N VAL A 2 203.40 -165.90 106.81
CA VAL A 2 203.41 -167.38 106.65
C VAL A 2 202.17 -167.71 105.78
N LYS A 3 202.27 -168.52 104.71
CA LYS A 3 201.87 -169.94 104.75
C LYS A 3 202.72 -170.88 103.84
N PRO A 4 202.82 -172.19 104.18
CA PRO A 4 203.85 -173.12 103.72
C PRO A 4 203.51 -173.94 102.45
N LEU A 5 204.52 -174.68 101.94
CA LEU A 5 204.49 -175.50 100.72
C LEU A 5 203.35 -176.55 100.53
N PRO A 6 202.87 -177.34 101.52
CA PRO A 6 202.25 -178.63 101.20
C PRO A 6 200.98 -178.67 100.32
N GLN A 7 200.28 -177.55 100.10
CA GLN A 7 199.12 -177.49 99.19
C GLN A 7 199.47 -177.14 97.73
N ILE A 8 200.76 -176.91 97.44
CA ILE A 8 201.27 -176.72 96.08
C ILE A 8 201.06 -177.96 95.18
N LEU A 9 200.93 -179.18 95.74
CA LEU A 9 200.96 -180.42 94.96
C LEU A 9 199.59 -180.90 94.46
N ASP A 10 198.62 -181.20 95.32
CA ASP A 10 197.32 -181.76 94.89
C ASP A 10 196.50 -180.76 94.03
N GLU A 11 196.76 -179.45 94.14
CA GLU A 11 196.21 -178.44 93.24
C GLU A 11 196.71 -178.61 91.80
N MET A 12 197.92 -179.14 91.57
CA MET A 12 198.54 -179.20 90.25
C MET A 12 197.86 -180.20 89.31
N GLU A 13 197.28 -181.28 89.84
CA GLU A 13 196.56 -182.29 89.04
C GLU A 13 195.10 -181.90 88.82
N VAL A 14 194.43 -181.32 89.83
CA VAL A 14 193.11 -180.67 89.69
C VAL A 14 193.16 -179.46 88.74
N ASN A 15 194.30 -178.78 88.61
CA ASN A 15 194.49 -177.69 87.65
C ASN A 15 194.46 -178.17 86.18
N ILE A 16 194.86 -179.41 85.87
CA ILE A 16 194.76 -179.94 84.50
C ILE A 16 193.28 -180.22 84.15
N GLN A 17 192.52 -180.82 85.07
CA GLN A 17 191.08 -181.07 84.84
C GLN A 17 190.27 -179.77 84.75
N LYS A 18 190.58 -178.78 85.59
CA LYS A 18 190.02 -177.42 85.48
C LYS A 18 190.35 -176.73 84.16
N ALA A 19 191.46 -177.07 83.49
CA ALA A 19 191.79 -176.52 82.17
C ALA A 19 190.86 -177.07 81.07
N GLU A 20 190.44 -178.33 81.16
CA GLU A 20 189.53 -178.93 80.17
C GLU A 20 188.08 -178.49 80.41
N GLU A 21 187.62 -178.42 81.67
CA GLU A 21 186.31 -177.83 82.01
C GLU A 21 186.22 -176.35 81.64
N ALA A 22 187.30 -175.56 81.83
CA ALA A 22 187.35 -174.17 81.40
C ALA A 22 187.23 -174.01 79.88
N ALA A 23 187.75 -174.96 79.09
CA ALA A 23 187.63 -174.93 77.63
C ALA A 23 186.19 -175.19 77.15
N VAL A 24 185.43 -176.04 77.83
CA VAL A 24 183.99 -176.26 77.56
C VAL A 24 183.18 -175.03 77.99
N ALA A 25 183.39 -174.53 79.21
CA ALA A 25 182.70 -173.35 79.74
C ALA A 25 182.94 -172.09 78.87
N ALA A 26 184.16 -171.92 78.33
CA ALA A 26 184.47 -170.82 77.42
C ALA A 26 183.68 -170.89 76.08
N ARG A 27 183.40 -172.09 75.56
CA ARG A 27 182.57 -172.26 74.36
C ARG A 27 181.11 -171.91 74.62
N GLU A 28 180.55 -172.31 75.75
CA GLU A 28 179.16 -171.95 76.11
C GLU A 28 179.00 -170.45 76.37
N ALA A 29 179.94 -169.84 77.10
CA ALA A 29 179.92 -168.39 77.37
C ALA A 29 179.99 -167.55 76.08
N SER A 30 180.78 -167.99 75.09
CA SER A 30 180.87 -167.35 73.77
C SER A 30 179.55 -167.43 72.99
N ALA A 31 178.89 -168.60 73.01
CA ALA A 31 177.58 -168.77 72.37
C ALA A 31 176.48 -167.90 73.03
N ALA A 32 176.52 -167.74 74.36
CA ALA A 32 175.61 -166.85 75.09
C ALA A 32 175.80 -165.37 74.69
N ALA A 33 177.06 -164.91 74.59
CA ALA A 33 177.38 -163.54 74.17
C ALA A 33 176.87 -163.22 72.76
N ALA A 34 177.00 -164.17 71.82
CA ALA A 34 176.53 -164.00 70.45
C ALA A 34 175.00 -163.86 70.33
N LYS A 35 174.23 -164.52 71.21
CA LYS A 35 172.77 -164.40 71.24
C LYS A 35 172.31 -163.05 71.79
N ALA A 36 172.90 -162.60 72.91
CA ALA A 36 172.58 -161.32 73.54
C ALA A 36 172.83 -160.11 72.63
N ALA A 37 173.92 -160.13 71.86
CA ALA A 37 174.24 -159.06 70.91
C ALA A 37 173.16 -158.89 69.82
N LYS A 38 172.56 -160.01 69.36
CA LYS A 38 171.61 -160.01 68.24
C LYS A 38 170.23 -159.46 68.63
N GLU A 39 169.80 -159.70 69.87
CA GLU A 39 168.54 -159.17 70.40
C GLU A 39 168.62 -157.66 70.68
N ALA A 40 169.80 -157.14 71.06
CA ALA A 40 170.02 -155.70 71.23
C ALA A 40 169.90 -154.91 69.90
N THR A 41 170.39 -155.45 68.79
CA THR A 41 170.32 -154.78 67.47
C THR A 41 168.90 -154.62 66.93
N THR A 42 168.04 -155.63 67.07
CA THR A 42 166.64 -155.54 66.60
C THR A 42 165.78 -154.59 67.43
N ALA A 43 166.11 -154.37 68.71
CA ALA A 43 165.47 -153.34 69.52
C ALA A 43 165.82 -151.92 69.03
N ALA A 44 167.08 -151.68 68.66
CA ALA A 44 167.56 -150.38 68.18
C ALA A 44 166.93 -149.95 66.85
N GLU A 45 166.79 -150.86 65.88
CA GLU A 45 166.17 -150.53 64.58
C GLU A 45 164.68 -150.17 64.68
N LYS A 46 163.95 -150.73 65.65
CA LYS A 46 162.53 -150.40 65.83
C LYS A 46 162.36 -148.97 66.35
N ALA A 47 163.19 -148.56 67.31
CA ALA A 47 163.19 -147.19 67.84
C ALA A 47 163.49 -146.13 66.76
N ALA A 48 164.34 -146.45 65.77
CA ALA A 48 164.66 -145.55 64.66
C ALA A 48 163.46 -145.27 63.73
N LYS A 49 162.51 -146.21 63.59
CA LYS A 49 161.33 -146.07 62.72
C LYS A 49 160.19 -145.28 63.35
N ASP A 50 159.96 -145.45 64.65
CA ASP A 50 158.87 -144.74 65.34
C ASP A 50 159.18 -143.24 65.52
N ALA A 51 160.46 -142.87 65.67
CA ALA A 51 160.91 -141.48 65.77
C ALA A 51 160.73 -140.68 64.46
N THR A 52 160.94 -141.30 63.30
CA THR A 52 160.83 -140.62 62.00
C THR A 52 159.37 -140.36 61.59
N ALA A 53 158.44 -141.24 61.97
CA ALA A 53 157.01 -141.06 61.69
C ALA A 53 156.41 -139.81 62.38
N SER A 54 156.82 -139.51 63.63
CA SER A 54 156.32 -138.34 64.37
C SER A 54 156.80 -137.00 63.79
N ALA A 55 158.02 -136.94 63.24
CA ALA A 55 158.59 -135.69 62.71
C ALA A 55 157.83 -135.20 61.46
N ILE A 56 157.40 -136.10 60.59
CA ILE A 56 156.71 -135.77 59.33
C ILE A 56 155.28 -135.24 59.60
N ALA A 57 154.59 -135.80 60.59
CA ALA A 57 153.24 -135.36 60.98
C ALA A 57 153.22 -133.92 61.55
N ALA A 58 154.31 -133.48 62.19
CA ALA A 58 154.42 -132.13 62.73
C ALA A 58 154.57 -131.06 61.62
N ALA A 59 155.34 -131.36 60.56
CA ALA A 59 155.56 -130.43 59.45
C ALA A 59 154.26 -130.13 58.66
N ALA A 60 153.44 -131.14 58.41
CA ALA A 60 152.20 -130.99 57.64
C ALA A 60 151.18 -130.04 58.29
N ARG A 61 151.11 -129.98 59.63
CA ARG A 61 150.19 -129.09 60.35
C ARG A 61 150.62 -127.63 60.36
N ALA A 62 151.92 -127.35 60.20
CA ALA A 62 152.41 -125.97 60.14
C ALA A 62 152.02 -125.27 58.82
N GLU A 63 151.99 -126.00 57.71
CA GLU A 63 151.71 -125.43 56.38
C GLU A 63 150.23 -125.06 56.20
N GLU A 64 149.29 -125.82 56.79
CA GLU A 64 147.85 -125.54 56.67
C GLU A 64 147.46 -124.23 57.39
N ILE A 65 148.03 -123.99 58.57
CA ILE A 65 147.77 -122.79 59.38
C ILE A 65 148.25 -121.52 58.65
N ALA A 66 149.38 -121.58 57.94
CA ALA A 66 149.88 -120.46 57.14
C ALA A 66 148.94 -120.09 55.98
N LYS A 67 148.34 -121.08 55.30
CA LYS A 67 147.39 -120.85 54.19
C LYS A 67 146.05 -120.26 54.65
N ALA A 68 145.60 -120.59 55.87
CA ALA A 68 144.40 -119.99 56.46
C ALA A 68 144.58 -118.49 56.76
N ALA A 69 145.74 -118.08 57.26
CA ALA A 69 146.01 -116.69 57.64
C ALA A 69 146.01 -115.71 56.44
N ILE A 70 146.62 -116.09 55.31
CA ILE A 70 146.70 -115.25 54.11
C ILE A 70 145.30 -114.96 53.55
N LYS A 71 144.43 -115.98 53.50
CA LYS A 71 143.08 -115.87 52.92
C LYS A 71 142.12 -115.00 53.74
N ALA A 72 142.40 -114.79 55.03
CA ALA A 72 141.66 -113.85 55.88
C ALA A 72 142.04 -112.39 55.59
N SER A 73 143.32 -112.12 55.32
CA SER A 73 143.85 -110.77 55.07
C SER A 73 143.31 -110.13 53.79
N GLU A 74 143.21 -110.90 52.70
CA GLU A 74 142.72 -110.39 51.41
C GLU A 74 141.25 -109.95 51.46
N LYS A 75 140.42 -110.64 52.25
CA LYS A 75 138.99 -110.31 52.40
C LYS A 75 138.78 -108.95 53.08
N ALA A 76 139.54 -108.68 54.15
CA ALA A 76 139.44 -107.41 54.88
C ALA A 76 139.84 -106.20 54.01
N SER A 77 140.84 -106.37 53.13
CA SER A 77 141.28 -105.30 52.22
C SER A 77 140.22 -104.93 51.17
N GLN A 78 139.43 -105.90 50.68
CA GLN A 78 138.40 -105.63 49.66
C GLN A 78 137.14 -104.94 50.21
N GLU A 79 136.82 -105.12 51.49
CA GLU A 79 135.66 -104.48 52.12
C GLU A 79 135.93 -103.00 52.42
N ALA A 80 137.15 -102.64 52.86
CA ALA A 80 137.56 -101.25 53.08
C ALA A 80 137.43 -100.39 51.81
N ALA A 81 137.91 -100.89 50.66
CA ALA A 81 137.85 -100.17 49.38
C ALA A 81 136.42 -99.96 48.83
N ARG A 82 135.42 -100.71 49.33
CA ARG A 82 134.00 -100.52 48.95
C ARG A 82 133.31 -99.45 49.78
N ALA A 83 133.70 -99.27 51.04
CA ALA A 83 133.13 -98.24 51.92
C ALA A 83 133.45 -96.81 51.43
N GLU A 84 134.70 -96.58 51.01
CA GLU A 84 135.18 -95.24 50.62
C GLU A 84 134.45 -94.66 49.39
N LYS A 85 134.11 -95.51 48.41
CA LYS A 85 133.31 -95.11 47.23
C LYS A 85 131.85 -94.77 47.56
N GLN A 86 131.27 -95.36 48.60
CA GLN A 86 129.86 -95.10 48.96
C GLN A 86 129.69 -93.74 49.65
N VAL A 87 130.70 -93.30 50.42
CA VAL A 87 130.69 -91.97 51.08
C VAL A 87 130.77 -90.83 50.06
N THR A 88 131.58 -90.97 49.00
CA THR A 88 131.74 -89.93 47.97
C THR A 88 130.49 -89.74 47.09
N GLU A 89 129.75 -90.80 46.77
CA GLU A 89 128.46 -90.65 46.06
C GLU A 89 127.35 -90.01 46.91
N ALA A 90 127.38 -90.20 48.24
CA ALA A 90 126.36 -89.65 49.14
C ALA A 90 126.44 -88.11 49.21
N VAL A 91 127.65 -87.55 49.26
CA VAL A 91 127.87 -86.09 49.30
C VAL A 91 127.36 -85.41 48.03
N ARG A 92 127.67 -85.96 46.84
CA ARG A 92 127.23 -85.37 45.55
C ARG A 92 125.70 -85.31 45.42
N LYS A 93 124.98 -86.32 45.91
CA LYS A 93 123.50 -86.35 45.89
C LYS A 93 122.86 -85.31 46.81
N ALA A 94 123.54 -84.90 47.89
CA ALA A 94 123.04 -83.87 48.80
C ALA A 94 123.09 -82.46 48.16
N GLU A 95 124.18 -82.14 47.45
CA GLU A 95 124.32 -80.85 46.76
C GLU A 95 123.31 -80.68 45.61
N GLU A 96 123.07 -81.73 44.82
CA GLU A 96 122.05 -81.72 43.76
C GLU A 96 120.62 -81.52 44.30
N ALA A 97 120.33 -82.05 45.50
CA ALA A 97 119.03 -81.88 46.15
C ALA A 97 118.82 -80.44 46.65
N ALA A 98 119.85 -79.82 47.26
CA ALA A 98 119.78 -78.45 47.77
C ALA A 98 119.50 -77.44 46.64
N LYS A 99 120.17 -77.60 45.48
CA LYS A 99 120.01 -76.68 44.34
C LYS A 99 118.60 -76.70 43.76
N LYS A 100 117.98 -77.88 43.66
CA LYS A 100 116.59 -78.06 43.20
C LYS A 100 115.56 -77.39 44.12
N ALA A 101 115.83 -77.31 45.43
CA ALA A 101 114.95 -76.63 46.38
C ALA A 101 114.92 -75.12 46.16
N GLU A 102 116.07 -74.49 45.85
CA GLU A 102 116.15 -73.05 45.60
C GLU A 102 115.40 -72.64 44.31
N ASP A 103 115.58 -73.38 43.22
CA ASP A 103 114.87 -73.14 41.95
C ASP A 103 113.34 -73.24 42.12
N THR A 104 112.88 -74.20 42.93
CA THR A 104 111.45 -74.39 43.23
C THR A 104 110.88 -73.21 44.03
N ALA A 105 111.63 -72.69 44.99
CA ALA A 105 111.21 -71.52 45.79
C ALA A 105 111.10 -70.25 44.94
N ARG A 106 112.03 -70.03 43.99
CA ARG A 106 111.97 -68.90 43.04
C ARG A 106 110.75 -69.00 42.13
N ALA A 107 110.46 -70.19 41.58
CA ALA A 107 109.28 -70.41 40.73
C ALA A 107 107.96 -70.15 41.47
N ALA A 108 107.85 -70.58 42.74
CA ALA A 108 106.68 -70.32 43.58
C ALA A 108 106.45 -68.81 43.83
N LYS A 109 107.53 -68.04 44.07
CA LYS A 109 107.45 -66.59 44.27
C LYS A 109 106.89 -65.88 43.01
N THR A 110 107.46 -66.16 41.84
CA THR A 110 107.01 -65.55 40.58
C THR A 110 105.55 -65.87 40.27
N ALA A 111 105.11 -67.12 40.53
CA ALA A 111 103.72 -67.52 40.33
C ALA A 111 102.74 -66.75 41.25
N SER A 112 103.15 -66.45 42.48
CA SER A 112 102.35 -65.66 43.42
C SER A 112 102.24 -64.18 43.00
N GLU A 113 103.34 -63.58 42.53
CA GLU A 113 103.35 -62.20 42.03
C GLU A 113 102.47 -62.04 40.77
N ASP A 114 102.50 -63.02 39.86
CA ASP A 114 101.62 -63.06 38.68
C ASP A 114 100.13 -63.25 39.03
N ALA A 115 99.82 -64.01 40.07
CA ALA A 115 98.45 -64.19 40.57
C ALA A 115 97.90 -62.88 41.16
N ILE A 116 98.69 -62.15 41.96
CA ILE A 116 98.32 -60.85 42.52
C ILE A 116 98.04 -59.84 41.41
N ARG A 117 98.95 -59.72 40.43
CA ARG A 117 98.79 -58.80 39.28
C ARG A 117 97.50 -59.06 38.50
N ARG A 118 97.14 -60.33 38.27
CA ARG A 118 95.88 -60.70 37.60
C ARG A 118 94.64 -60.37 38.43
N ALA A 119 94.70 -60.50 39.75
CA ALA A 119 93.61 -60.11 40.63
C ALA A 119 93.39 -58.58 40.62
N GLU A 120 94.46 -57.79 40.69
CA GLU A 120 94.39 -56.31 40.60
C GLU A 120 93.82 -55.84 39.24
N GLU A 121 94.23 -56.46 38.14
CA GLU A 121 93.64 -56.18 36.82
C GLU A 121 92.15 -56.53 36.74
N ALA A 122 91.72 -57.62 37.38
CA ALA A 122 90.33 -58.02 37.43
C ALA A 122 89.48 -57.02 38.25
N ILE A 123 90.00 -56.56 39.40
CA ILE A 123 89.37 -55.53 40.23
C ILE A 123 89.20 -54.23 39.44
N ARG A 124 90.25 -53.72 38.80
CA ARG A 124 90.17 -52.48 37.99
C ARG A 124 89.17 -52.59 36.84
N LYS A 125 89.07 -53.76 36.19
CA LYS A 125 88.07 -54.02 35.14
C LYS A 125 86.64 -54.04 35.71
N ALA A 126 86.43 -54.60 36.90
CA ALA A 126 85.15 -54.61 37.58
C ALA A 126 84.72 -53.19 38.04
N GLU A 127 85.63 -52.40 38.61
CA GLU A 127 85.39 -51.00 38.98
C GLU A 127 85.02 -50.13 37.77
N ALA A 128 85.78 -50.26 36.67
CA ALA A 128 85.48 -49.54 35.43
C ALA A 128 84.12 -49.95 34.83
N ALA A 129 83.76 -51.24 34.89
CA ALA A 129 82.45 -51.72 34.47
C ALA A 129 81.32 -51.18 35.36
N SER A 130 81.49 -51.19 36.69
CA SER A 130 80.50 -50.66 37.64
C SER A 130 80.27 -49.17 37.44
N LYS A 131 81.34 -48.38 37.31
CA LYS A 131 81.23 -46.94 37.07
C LYS A 131 80.50 -46.64 35.76
N LYS A 132 80.79 -47.39 34.70
CA LYS A 132 80.11 -47.25 33.41
C LYS A 132 78.62 -47.65 33.49
N ALA A 133 78.28 -48.65 34.30
CA ALA A 133 76.89 -49.03 34.55
C ALA A 133 76.13 -47.94 35.33
N GLU A 134 76.76 -47.31 36.31
CA GLU A 134 76.21 -46.18 37.07
C GLU A 134 76.00 -44.94 36.18
N GLU A 135 76.98 -44.57 35.36
CA GLU A 135 76.87 -43.51 34.36
C GLU A 135 75.72 -43.78 33.37
N MET A 136 75.56 -45.02 32.90
CA MET A 136 74.44 -45.42 32.05
C MET A 136 73.08 -45.36 32.76
N ALA A 137 73.01 -45.74 34.04
CA ALA A 137 71.78 -45.66 34.83
C ALA A 137 71.35 -44.20 35.07
N LEU A 138 72.30 -43.30 35.36
CA LEU A 138 72.05 -41.88 35.48
C LEU A 138 71.61 -41.25 34.16
N ALA A 139 72.25 -41.61 33.04
CA ALA A 139 71.84 -41.15 31.71
C ALA A 139 70.43 -41.64 31.33
N ALA A 140 70.09 -42.90 31.62
CA ALA A 140 68.76 -43.46 31.40
C ALA A 140 67.70 -42.77 32.27
N LYS A 141 68.01 -42.47 33.54
CA LYS A 141 67.13 -41.71 34.43
C LYS A 141 66.88 -40.29 33.90
N ALA A 142 67.93 -39.56 33.53
CA ALA A 142 67.81 -38.22 32.97
C ALA A 142 66.98 -38.19 31.67
N ALA A 143 67.18 -39.18 30.78
CA ALA A 143 66.38 -39.33 29.56
C ALA A 143 64.90 -39.64 29.86
N ALA A 144 64.61 -40.44 30.88
CA ALA A 144 63.24 -40.72 31.33
C ALA A 144 62.57 -39.47 31.95
N GLU A 145 63.28 -38.73 32.80
CA GLU A 145 62.79 -37.47 33.38
C GLU A 145 62.53 -36.40 32.30
N GLU A 146 63.41 -36.27 31.29
CA GLU A 146 63.16 -35.37 30.16
C GLU A 146 61.99 -35.83 29.28
N ALA A 147 61.83 -37.14 29.06
CA ALA A 147 60.69 -37.68 28.33
C ALA A 147 59.36 -37.41 29.06
N ILE A 148 59.33 -37.58 30.39
CA ILE A 148 58.18 -37.21 31.24
C ILE A 148 57.89 -35.71 31.12
N ARG A 149 58.90 -34.85 31.28
CA ARG A 149 58.69 -33.39 31.18
C ARG A 149 58.14 -32.97 29.82
N ARG A 150 58.65 -33.55 28.72
CA ARG A 150 58.14 -33.31 27.36
C ARG A 150 56.70 -33.82 27.19
N ALA A 151 56.34 -34.95 27.80
CA ALA A 151 54.97 -35.46 27.81
C ALA A 151 54.01 -34.56 28.59
N GLU A 152 54.42 -34.05 29.76
CA GLU A 152 53.65 -33.07 30.54
C GLU A 152 53.47 -31.73 29.81
N GLU A 153 54.53 -31.21 29.18
CA GLU A 153 54.47 -30.01 28.33
C GLU A 153 53.52 -30.21 27.14
N ALA A 154 53.54 -31.38 26.51
CA ALA A 154 52.63 -31.73 25.42
C ALA A 154 51.17 -31.86 25.90
N ALA A 155 50.95 -32.51 27.05
CA ALA A 155 49.62 -32.64 27.66
C ALA A 155 49.01 -31.29 28.02
N LYS A 156 49.79 -30.38 28.64
CA LYS A 156 49.34 -29.01 28.94
C LYS A 156 48.98 -28.23 27.67
N LYS A 157 49.80 -28.30 26.63
CA LYS A 157 49.51 -27.66 25.33
C LYS A 157 48.24 -28.24 24.68
N ALA A 158 48.01 -29.55 24.80
CA ALA A 158 46.79 -30.19 24.30
C ALA A 158 45.54 -29.77 25.10
N GLU A 159 45.65 -29.66 26.43
CA GLU A 159 44.57 -29.19 27.30
C GLU A 159 44.24 -27.70 27.05
N GLU A 160 45.25 -26.85 26.89
CA GLU A 160 45.07 -25.45 26.50
C GLU A 160 44.41 -25.32 25.12
N ALA A 161 44.85 -26.10 24.12
CA ALA A 161 44.24 -26.13 22.80
C ALA A 161 42.79 -26.61 22.84
N ALA A 162 42.49 -27.66 23.62
CA ALA A 162 41.12 -28.16 23.81
C ALA A 162 40.22 -27.12 24.50
N ARG A 163 40.74 -26.40 25.51
CA ARG A 163 40.02 -25.31 26.18
C ARG A 163 39.76 -24.12 25.25
N LEU A 164 40.76 -23.73 24.44
CA LEU A 164 40.59 -22.67 23.42
C LEU A 164 39.56 -23.08 22.36
N ALA A 165 39.62 -24.31 21.86
CA ALA A 165 38.64 -24.84 20.91
C ALA A 165 37.22 -24.89 21.51
N LYS A 166 37.08 -25.32 22.77
CA LYS A 166 35.80 -25.30 23.49
C LYS A 166 35.25 -23.87 23.63
N ASN A 167 36.07 -22.93 24.09
CA ASN A 167 35.66 -21.53 24.25
C ASN A 167 35.23 -20.90 22.91
N ALA A 168 35.98 -21.18 21.83
CA ALA A 168 35.63 -20.72 20.48
C ALA A 168 34.32 -21.33 19.97
N ALA A 169 34.05 -22.61 20.26
CA ALA A 169 32.80 -23.28 19.93
C ALA A 169 31.60 -22.72 20.74
N GLU A 170 31.78 -22.47 22.04
CA GLU A 170 30.75 -21.84 22.88
C GLU A 170 30.45 -20.39 22.45
N GLU A 171 31.47 -19.62 22.06
CA GLU A 171 31.26 -18.27 21.54
C GLU A 171 30.57 -18.28 20.16
N ALA A 172 30.97 -19.20 19.27
CA ALA A 172 30.29 -19.39 17.99
C ALA A 172 28.81 -19.80 18.17
N ALA A 173 28.52 -20.70 19.11
CA ALA A 173 27.15 -21.10 19.45
C ALA A 173 26.33 -19.91 19.98
N ARG A 174 26.86 -19.13 20.93
CA ARG A 174 26.18 -17.91 21.43
C ARG A 174 25.93 -16.88 20.35
N ARG A 175 26.88 -16.68 19.43
CA ARG A 175 26.71 -15.78 18.27
C ARG A 175 25.62 -16.30 17.31
N ALA A 176 25.55 -17.62 17.10
CA ALA A 176 24.49 -18.25 16.30
C ALA A 176 23.11 -18.12 16.96
N GLU A 177 22.99 -18.34 18.28
CA GLU A 177 21.74 -18.13 19.03
C GLU A 177 21.28 -16.67 18.99
N ALA A 178 22.21 -15.71 19.16
CA ALA A 178 21.89 -14.29 19.07
C ALA A 178 21.43 -13.89 17.65
N ALA A 179 22.06 -14.42 16.60
CA ALA A 179 21.64 -14.23 15.23
C ALA A 179 20.26 -14.86 14.95
N ALA A 180 20.00 -16.06 15.47
CA ALA A 180 18.71 -16.75 15.34
C ALA A 180 17.58 -15.98 16.03
N LYS A 181 17.78 -15.51 17.26
CA LYS A 181 16.80 -14.66 17.96
C LYS A 181 16.51 -13.37 17.22
N LYS A 182 17.56 -12.67 16.72
CA LYS A 182 17.39 -11.45 15.95
C LYS A 182 16.64 -11.70 14.62
N ALA A 183 16.87 -12.84 13.97
CA ALA A 183 16.12 -13.26 12.79
C ALA A 183 14.66 -13.57 13.13
N GLU A 184 14.39 -14.22 14.26
CA GLU A 184 13.02 -14.48 14.74
C GLU A 184 12.27 -13.18 15.07
N GLU A 185 12.90 -12.24 15.79
CA GLU A 185 12.35 -10.91 16.07
C GLU A 185 12.04 -10.14 14.78
N THR A 186 12.95 -10.19 13.80
CA THR A 186 12.76 -9.58 12.47
C THR A 186 11.58 -10.22 11.73
N ALA A 187 11.47 -11.56 11.76
CA ALA A 187 10.37 -12.29 11.15
C ALA A 187 9.01 -12.00 11.82
N ARG A 188 8.98 -11.90 13.16
CA ARG A 188 7.79 -11.49 13.93
C ARG A 188 7.37 -10.06 13.61
N ALA A 189 8.32 -9.12 13.52
CA ALA A 189 8.04 -7.74 13.15
C ALA A 189 7.53 -7.62 11.70
N ALA A 190 8.14 -8.34 10.76
CA ALA A 190 7.69 -8.40 9.37
C ALA A 190 6.28 -9.02 9.25
N LYS A 191 6.00 -10.08 10.02
CA LYS A 191 4.66 -10.67 10.09
C LYS A 191 3.63 -9.67 10.62
N TYR A 192 3.91 -8.99 11.73
CA TYR A 192 2.99 -8.00 12.31
C TYR A 192 2.72 -6.84 11.35
N ALA A 193 3.76 -6.33 10.68
CA ALA A 193 3.61 -5.28 9.67
C ALA A 193 2.78 -5.75 8.45
N ALA A 194 2.89 -7.03 8.05
CA ALA A 194 2.06 -7.61 6.99
C ALA A 194 0.60 -7.82 7.44
N GLU A 195 0.36 -8.23 8.68
CA GLU A 195 -0.98 -8.35 9.26
C GLU A 195 -1.66 -6.97 9.39
N GLU A 196 -0.93 -5.95 9.86
CA GLU A 196 -1.42 -4.56 9.94
C GLU A 196 -1.72 -3.96 8.54
N ALA A 197 -0.84 -4.21 7.56
CA ALA A 197 -1.05 -3.77 6.18
C ALA A 197 -2.27 -4.47 5.54
N THR A 198 -2.48 -5.76 5.82
CA THR A 198 -3.64 -6.52 5.34
C THR A 198 -4.92 -5.98 5.97
N ALA A 199 -4.95 -5.78 7.29
CA ALA A 199 -6.11 -5.22 7.99
C ALA A 199 -6.49 -3.82 7.46
N LYS A 200 -5.51 -2.95 7.23
CA LYS A 200 -5.72 -1.62 6.60
C LYS A 200 -6.23 -1.71 5.16
N ALA A 201 -5.79 -2.70 4.39
CA ALA A 201 -6.28 -2.94 3.04
C ALA A 201 -7.74 -3.46 3.04
N GLU A 202 -8.10 -4.32 3.99
CA GLU A 202 -9.48 -4.80 4.18
C GLU A 202 -10.41 -3.67 4.64
N GLU A 203 -9.99 -2.84 5.59
CA GLU A 203 -10.71 -1.64 6.03
C GLU A 203 -10.95 -0.66 4.88
N ALA A 204 -9.92 -0.38 4.07
CA ALA A 204 -10.04 0.48 2.88
C ALA A 204 -10.98 -0.13 1.82
N ALA A 205 -10.96 -1.46 1.62
CA ALA A 205 -11.85 -2.15 0.70
C ALA A 205 -13.31 -2.14 1.18
N LEU A 206 -13.54 -2.28 2.49
CA LEU A 206 -14.86 -2.14 3.11
C LEU A 206 -15.39 -0.70 2.95
N ALA A 207 -14.60 0.31 3.30
CA ALA A 207 -14.98 1.72 3.15
C ALA A 207 -15.28 2.08 1.68
N ALA A 208 -14.47 1.60 0.73
CA ALA A 208 -14.73 1.79 -0.70
C ALA A 208 -16.03 1.11 -1.16
N LYS A 209 -16.34 -0.08 -0.64
CA LYS A 209 -17.59 -0.80 -0.93
C LYS A 209 -18.81 -0.09 -0.34
N GLU A 210 -18.72 0.43 0.88
CA GLU A 210 -19.78 1.22 1.51
C GLU A 210 -20.02 2.53 0.75
N ALA A 211 -18.97 3.27 0.38
CA ALA A 211 -19.08 4.47 -0.44
C ALA A 211 -19.73 4.18 -1.81
N ALA A 212 -19.37 3.07 -2.46
CA ALA A 212 -20.00 2.64 -3.71
C ALA A 212 -21.49 2.29 -3.55
N LEU A 213 -21.87 1.65 -2.44
CA LEU A 213 -23.28 1.33 -2.13
C LEU A 213 -24.10 2.59 -1.81
N LEU A 214 -23.53 3.56 -1.10
CA LEU A 214 -24.17 4.86 -0.84
C LEU A 214 -24.36 5.66 -2.13
N ALA A 215 -23.34 5.69 -3.00
CA ALA A 215 -23.45 6.33 -4.31
C ALA A 215 -24.51 5.65 -5.20
N ALA A 216 -24.57 4.31 -5.22
CA ALA A 216 -25.61 3.57 -5.94
C ALA A 216 -27.03 3.93 -5.45
N ARG A 217 -27.26 3.94 -4.14
CA ARG A 217 -28.55 4.35 -3.55
C ARG A 217 -28.92 5.79 -3.90
N ALA A 218 -27.96 6.71 -3.89
CA ALA A 218 -28.20 8.10 -4.28
C ALA A 218 -28.59 8.24 -5.76
N PHE A 219 -28.03 7.42 -6.65
CA PHE A 219 -28.48 7.36 -8.06
C PHE A 219 -29.87 6.74 -8.20
N GLU A 220 -30.19 5.68 -7.44
CA GLU A 220 -31.53 5.07 -7.43
C GLU A 220 -32.60 6.05 -6.94
N GLU A 221 -32.34 6.78 -5.85
CA GLU A 221 -33.24 7.82 -5.32
C GLU A 221 -33.39 9.00 -6.30
N ALA A 222 -32.28 9.47 -6.89
CA ALA A 222 -32.34 10.53 -7.90
C ALA A 222 -33.13 10.11 -9.16
N ALA A 223 -33.03 8.85 -9.58
CA ALA A 223 -33.80 8.31 -10.70
C ALA A 223 -35.29 8.13 -10.35
N ALA A 224 -35.61 7.67 -9.14
CA ALA A 224 -36.99 7.61 -8.66
C ALA A 224 -37.64 9.01 -8.63
N ASN A 225 -36.95 10.00 -8.06
CA ASN A 225 -37.40 11.39 -8.06
C ASN A 225 -37.56 11.95 -9.48
N ALA A 226 -36.67 11.63 -10.42
CA ALA A 226 -36.79 12.05 -11.82
C ALA A 226 -38.03 11.44 -12.50
N ARG A 227 -38.30 10.16 -12.25
CA ARG A 227 -39.50 9.46 -12.74
C ARG A 227 -40.79 10.06 -12.18
N ASP A 228 -40.85 10.32 -10.87
CA ASP A 228 -42.03 10.90 -10.23
C ASP A 228 -42.29 12.33 -10.70
N ASN A 229 -41.23 13.13 -10.92
CA ASN A 229 -41.33 14.44 -11.54
C ASN A 229 -41.84 14.38 -13.00
N ALA A 230 -41.36 13.44 -13.81
CA ALA A 230 -41.85 13.23 -15.17
C ALA A 230 -43.33 12.81 -15.19
N ALA A 231 -43.75 11.91 -14.29
CA ALA A 231 -45.14 11.49 -14.13
C ALA A 231 -46.05 12.64 -13.69
N ALA A 232 -45.62 13.47 -12.74
CA ALA A 232 -46.35 14.65 -12.27
C ALA A 232 -46.47 15.72 -13.38
N ALA A 233 -45.41 15.97 -14.13
CA ALA A 233 -45.42 16.90 -15.27
C ALA A 233 -46.37 16.40 -16.38
N LYS A 234 -46.28 15.11 -16.74
CA LYS A 234 -47.19 14.42 -17.67
C LYS A 234 -48.66 14.61 -17.27
N ALA A 235 -49.00 14.38 -16.00
CA ALA A 235 -50.37 14.56 -15.50
C ALA A 235 -50.85 16.01 -15.61
N ALA A 236 -50.02 16.99 -15.20
CA ALA A 236 -50.36 18.41 -15.29
C ALA A 236 -50.50 18.91 -16.74
N ALA A 237 -49.70 18.39 -17.68
CA ALA A 237 -49.81 18.70 -19.09
C ALA A 237 -51.09 18.10 -19.71
N LEU A 238 -51.47 16.86 -19.35
CA LEU A 238 -52.73 16.23 -19.80
C LEU A 238 -53.97 17.00 -19.32
N GLU A 239 -53.97 17.49 -18.08
CA GLU A 239 -55.04 18.35 -17.57
C GLU A 239 -55.12 19.69 -18.33
N ALA A 240 -53.97 20.34 -18.54
CA ALA A 240 -53.89 21.58 -19.30
C ALA A 240 -54.39 21.38 -20.76
N ILE A 241 -53.97 20.29 -21.43
CA ILE A 241 -54.42 19.90 -22.77
C ILE A 241 -55.95 19.82 -22.82
N LYS A 242 -56.57 19.12 -21.86
CA LYS A 242 -58.04 18.98 -21.78
C LYS A 242 -58.73 20.35 -21.66
N ASN A 243 -58.19 21.24 -20.83
CA ASN A 243 -58.76 22.58 -20.62
C ASN A 243 -58.61 23.48 -21.86
N ALA A 244 -57.46 23.46 -22.54
CA ALA A 244 -57.27 24.20 -23.79
C ALA A 244 -58.14 23.66 -24.93
N GLN A 245 -58.29 22.34 -25.07
CA GLN A 245 -59.22 21.74 -26.03
C GLN A 245 -60.67 22.17 -25.79
N ALA A 246 -61.11 22.26 -24.52
CA ALA A 246 -62.43 22.74 -24.17
C ALA A 246 -62.60 24.22 -24.55
N ALA A 247 -61.65 25.09 -24.19
CA ALA A 247 -61.69 26.51 -24.54
C ALA A 247 -61.62 26.75 -26.05
N GLY A 248 -60.81 25.98 -26.79
CA GLY A 248 -60.75 26.04 -28.26
C GLY A 248 -62.07 25.66 -28.92
N LYS A 249 -62.84 24.70 -28.35
CA LYS A 249 -64.20 24.39 -28.81
C LYS A 249 -65.18 25.55 -28.54
N VAL A 250 -65.10 26.17 -27.35
CA VAL A 250 -65.95 27.33 -27.02
C VAL A 250 -65.65 28.52 -27.93
N ALA A 251 -64.37 28.80 -28.22
CA ALA A 251 -63.98 29.85 -29.16
C ALA A 251 -64.53 29.59 -30.58
N ASP A 252 -64.40 28.36 -31.10
CA ASP A 252 -64.93 27.95 -32.41
C ASP A 252 -66.46 28.10 -32.51
N GLU A 253 -67.21 27.69 -31.48
CA GLU A 253 -68.66 27.87 -31.45
C GLU A 253 -69.08 29.35 -31.33
N LYS A 254 -68.40 30.14 -30.49
CA LYS A 254 -68.67 31.58 -30.38
C LYS A 254 -68.34 32.34 -31.67
N ALA A 255 -67.30 31.93 -32.40
CA ALA A 255 -66.99 32.45 -33.73
C ALA A 255 -68.15 32.20 -34.71
N LYS A 256 -68.71 30.98 -34.77
CA LYS A 256 -69.85 30.65 -35.64
C LYS A 256 -71.08 31.51 -35.34
N ILE A 257 -71.38 31.73 -34.05
CA ILE A 257 -72.49 32.58 -33.60
C ILE A 257 -72.23 34.04 -34.01
N ALA A 258 -71.05 34.59 -33.72
CA ALA A 258 -70.67 35.96 -34.08
C ALA A 258 -70.73 36.19 -35.60
N LYS A 259 -70.24 35.25 -36.41
CA LYS A 259 -70.34 35.30 -37.88
C LYS A 259 -71.79 35.35 -38.38
N THR A 260 -72.68 34.60 -37.74
CA THR A 260 -74.10 34.54 -38.10
C THR A 260 -74.81 35.85 -37.72
N ALA A 261 -74.54 36.36 -36.50
CA ALA A 261 -75.06 37.65 -36.04
C ALA A 261 -74.54 38.82 -36.89
N ALA A 262 -73.27 38.81 -37.31
CA ALA A 262 -72.69 39.81 -38.22
C ALA A 262 -73.45 39.86 -39.56
N ALA A 263 -73.75 38.69 -40.15
CA ALA A 263 -74.54 38.61 -41.38
C ALA A 263 -75.99 39.07 -41.18
N HIS A 264 -76.57 38.82 -40.00
CA HIS A 264 -77.91 39.33 -39.65
C HIS A 264 -77.93 40.85 -39.50
N ALA A 265 -76.95 41.44 -38.81
CA ALA A 265 -76.80 42.90 -38.69
C ALA A 265 -76.67 43.59 -40.05
N LEU A 266 -75.79 43.08 -40.92
CA LEU A 266 -75.55 43.65 -42.27
C LEU A 266 -76.77 43.54 -43.20
N SER A 267 -77.65 42.55 -43.00
CA SER A 267 -78.83 42.33 -43.85
C SER A 267 -80.10 43.02 -43.34
N LYS A 268 -80.23 43.27 -42.03
CA LYS A 268 -81.40 43.93 -41.44
C LYS A 268 -81.22 45.42 -41.15
N LEU A 269 -80.01 45.85 -40.78
CA LEU A 269 -79.68 47.25 -40.45
C LEU A 269 -80.61 47.87 -39.39
N THR A 270 -81.00 47.09 -38.37
CA THR A 270 -81.81 47.57 -37.22
C THR A 270 -81.00 47.60 -35.92
N VAL A 271 -81.51 48.29 -34.88
CA VAL A 271 -80.86 48.33 -33.55
C VAL A 271 -80.70 46.93 -32.99
N GLU A 272 -81.74 46.10 -33.11
CA GLU A 272 -81.82 44.77 -32.51
C GLU A 272 -80.79 43.84 -33.14
N SER A 273 -80.70 43.83 -34.48
CA SER A 273 -79.69 43.05 -35.20
C SER A 273 -78.25 43.55 -34.92
N ALA A 274 -78.07 44.85 -34.69
CA ALA A 274 -76.78 45.40 -34.27
C ALA A 274 -76.40 45.01 -32.84
N GLN A 275 -77.35 45.03 -31.90
CA GLN A 275 -77.15 44.61 -30.51
C GLN A 275 -76.81 43.12 -30.42
N GLU A 276 -77.47 42.28 -31.24
CA GLU A 276 -77.14 40.86 -31.37
C GLU A 276 -75.70 40.65 -31.85
N ALA A 277 -75.26 41.38 -32.89
CA ALA A 277 -73.90 41.29 -33.39
C ALA A 277 -72.84 41.87 -32.45
N ASP A 278 -73.13 42.95 -31.71
CA ASP A 278 -72.22 43.50 -30.70
C ASP A 278 -72.04 42.51 -29.54
N ALA A 279 -73.15 41.96 -29.00
CA ALA A 279 -73.11 40.97 -27.93
C ALA A 279 -72.36 39.70 -28.37
N ALA A 280 -72.67 39.15 -29.55
CA ALA A 280 -71.99 37.97 -30.08
C ALA A 280 -70.51 38.22 -30.38
N GLY A 281 -70.15 39.41 -30.88
CA GLY A 281 -68.76 39.81 -31.11
C GLY A 281 -67.95 39.91 -29.82
N ARG A 282 -68.50 40.51 -28.76
CA ARG A 282 -67.88 40.54 -27.42
C ARG A 282 -67.71 39.13 -26.85
N ASP A 283 -68.71 38.28 -26.98
CA ASP A 283 -68.64 36.89 -26.55
C ASP A 283 -67.52 36.10 -27.26
N ALA A 284 -67.36 36.31 -28.57
CA ALA A 284 -66.27 35.72 -29.35
C ALA A 284 -64.89 36.25 -28.92
N LYS A 285 -64.72 37.57 -28.73
CA LYS A 285 -63.50 38.18 -28.19
C LYS A 285 -63.13 37.66 -26.79
N ASN A 286 -64.12 37.49 -25.92
CA ASN A 286 -63.93 36.93 -24.58
C ASN A 286 -63.50 35.46 -24.64
N ALA A 287 -64.14 34.65 -25.49
CA ALA A 287 -63.77 33.25 -25.70
C ALA A 287 -62.37 33.10 -26.33
N ALA A 288 -62.02 33.93 -27.31
CA ALA A 288 -60.68 34.01 -27.89
C ALA A 288 -59.62 34.32 -26.82
N SER A 289 -59.84 35.35 -26.01
CA SER A 289 -58.94 35.74 -24.92
C SER A 289 -58.71 34.61 -23.90
N ALA A 290 -59.76 33.85 -23.56
CA ALA A 290 -59.64 32.68 -22.69
C ALA A 290 -58.86 31.53 -23.35
N ALA A 291 -59.13 31.26 -24.62
CA ALA A 291 -58.46 30.22 -25.40
C ALA A 291 -56.95 30.52 -25.60
N PHE A 292 -56.57 31.78 -25.88
CA PHE A 292 -55.16 32.18 -25.97
C PHE A 292 -54.40 31.95 -24.64
N ARG A 293 -54.97 32.36 -23.50
CA ARG A 293 -54.34 32.14 -22.18
C ARG A 293 -54.13 30.65 -21.88
N LEU A 294 -55.09 29.81 -22.24
CA LEU A 294 -55.00 28.36 -22.05
C LEU A 294 -54.04 27.70 -23.05
N ALA A 295 -53.95 28.18 -24.28
CA ALA A 295 -52.94 27.74 -25.25
C ALA A 295 -51.51 28.03 -24.72
N GLU A 296 -51.27 29.23 -24.20
CA GLU A 296 -49.98 29.62 -23.59
C GLU A 296 -49.67 28.80 -22.31
N GLN A 297 -50.68 28.51 -21.49
CA GLN A 297 -50.53 27.63 -20.33
C GLN A 297 -50.16 26.19 -20.75
N VAL A 298 -50.78 25.65 -21.80
CA VAL A 298 -50.45 24.33 -22.34
C VAL A 298 -49.05 24.30 -22.94
N ALA A 299 -48.64 25.33 -23.69
CA ALA A 299 -47.28 25.43 -24.22
C ALA A 299 -46.25 25.36 -23.09
N ARG A 300 -46.37 26.24 -22.08
CA ARG A 300 -45.47 26.24 -20.90
C ARG A 300 -45.47 24.91 -20.14
N LYS A 301 -46.61 24.23 -20.04
CA LYS A 301 -46.69 22.90 -19.41
C LYS A 301 -46.10 21.80 -20.27
N GLY A 302 -46.21 21.91 -21.60
CA GLY A 302 -45.49 21.08 -22.57
C GLY A 302 -43.98 21.18 -22.37
N ASP A 303 -43.43 22.40 -22.37
CA ASP A 303 -41.98 22.64 -22.19
C ASP A 303 -41.48 22.11 -20.83
N GLN A 304 -42.26 22.31 -19.75
CA GLN A 304 -41.94 21.74 -18.42
C GLN A 304 -41.91 20.21 -18.44
N THR A 305 -42.83 19.59 -19.18
CA THR A 305 -42.91 18.13 -19.32
C THR A 305 -41.80 17.58 -20.22
N ASP A 306 -41.39 18.35 -21.23
CA ASP A 306 -40.28 18.01 -22.12
C ASP A 306 -38.95 17.95 -21.36
N MET A 307 -38.68 18.99 -20.55
CA MET A 307 -37.51 19.03 -19.66
C MET A 307 -37.53 17.93 -18.60
N ALA A 308 -38.70 17.64 -18.00
CA ALA A 308 -38.83 16.55 -17.04
C ALA A 308 -38.58 15.17 -17.70
N GLY A 309 -39.02 15.00 -18.95
CA GLY A 309 -38.74 13.82 -19.77
C GLY A 309 -37.23 13.62 -20.02
N ASP A 310 -36.52 14.67 -20.41
CA ASP A 310 -35.06 14.62 -20.64
C ASP A 310 -34.30 14.32 -19.34
N ILE A 311 -34.71 14.88 -18.20
CA ILE A 311 -34.11 14.59 -16.89
C ILE A 311 -34.33 13.12 -16.51
N ALA A 312 -35.52 12.55 -16.75
CA ALA A 312 -35.79 11.15 -16.51
C ALA A 312 -34.95 10.23 -17.42
N ILE A 313 -34.93 10.46 -18.73
CA ILE A 313 -34.11 9.70 -19.68
C ILE A 313 -32.61 9.76 -19.28
N ALA A 314 -32.11 10.94 -18.92
CA ALA A 314 -30.72 11.09 -18.44
C ALA A 314 -30.46 10.33 -17.13
N ALA A 315 -31.41 10.37 -16.17
CA ALA A 315 -31.30 9.65 -14.90
C ALA A 315 -31.33 8.12 -15.10
N ALA A 316 -32.12 7.61 -16.04
CA ALA A 316 -32.19 6.18 -16.37
C ALA A 316 -30.82 5.61 -16.78
N THR A 317 -29.98 6.39 -17.47
CA THR A 317 -28.61 5.95 -17.85
C THR A 317 -27.66 5.72 -16.67
N ARG A 318 -28.01 6.21 -15.47
CA ARG A 318 -27.16 6.15 -14.26
C ARG A 318 -27.55 5.02 -13.31
N VAL A 319 -28.68 4.37 -13.55
CA VAL A 319 -29.20 3.23 -12.77
C VAL A 319 -29.28 1.97 -13.65
N LYS A 320 -29.64 0.82 -13.07
CA LYS A 320 -29.67 -0.47 -13.78
C LYS A 320 -30.96 -1.25 -13.50
N GLY A 321 -31.28 -2.19 -14.39
CA GLY A 321 -32.42 -3.10 -14.26
C GLY A 321 -33.78 -2.37 -14.33
N ILE A 322 -34.78 -2.95 -13.66
CA ILE A 322 -36.19 -2.55 -13.74
C ILE A 322 -36.41 -1.06 -13.39
N LEU A 323 -35.57 -0.46 -12.52
CA LEU A 323 -35.67 0.97 -12.24
C LEU A 323 -35.30 1.81 -13.46
N ALA A 324 -34.20 1.48 -14.15
CA ALA A 324 -33.78 2.20 -15.35
C ALA A 324 -34.86 2.17 -16.44
N GLU A 325 -35.43 1.00 -16.70
CA GLU A 325 -36.51 0.79 -17.68
C GLU A 325 -37.74 1.67 -17.35
N LYS A 326 -38.19 1.66 -16.09
CA LYS A 326 -39.36 2.44 -15.64
C LYS A 326 -39.14 3.95 -15.63
N VAL A 327 -37.89 4.40 -15.49
CA VAL A 327 -37.52 5.82 -15.51
C VAL A 327 -37.41 6.31 -16.96
N ASP A 328 -36.82 5.50 -17.85
CA ASP A 328 -36.76 5.75 -19.30
C ASP A 328 -38.16 5.75 -19.95
N GLU A 329 -39.01 4.79 -19.60
CA GLU A 329 -40.42 4.73 -20.04
C GLU A 329 -41.19 6.00 -19.63
N ALA A 330 -41.15 6.39 -18.36
CA ALA A 330 -41.80 7.61 -17.88
C ALA A 330 -41.25 8.88 -18.57
N GLY A 331 -39.96 8.90 -18.88
CA GLY A 331 -39.35 9.98 -19.65
C GLY A 331 -39.86 10.06 -21.08
N LYS A 332 -39.94 8.93 -21.79
CA LYS A 332 -40.49 8.85 -23.16
C LYS A 332 -41.96 9.25 -23.21
N GLU A 333 -42.79 8.73 -22.30
CA GLU A 333 -44.19 9.12 -22.18
C GLU A 333 -44.36 10.64 -21.93
N ALA A 334 -43.47 11.26 -21.16
CA ALA A 334 -43.47 12.70 -20.93
C ALA A 334 -43.15 13.46 -22.24
N LYS A 335 -42.13 13.05 -23.02
CA LYS A 335 -41.83 13.66 -24.33
C LYS A 335 -43.01 13.54 -25.31
N GLU A 336 -43.71 12.40 -25.35
CA GLU A 336 -44.91 12.22 -26.19
C GLU A 336 -46.06 13.18 -25.79
N VAL A 337 -46.29 13.36 -24.49
CA VAL A 337 -47.28 14.32 -23.97
C VAL A 337 -46.84 15.77 -24.23
N ALA A 338 -45.55 16.10 -24.16
CA ALA A 338 -45.04 17.43 -24.50
C ALA A 338 -45.26 17.78 -25.99
N LEU A 339 -44.96 16.85 -26.90
CA LEU A 339 -45.27 16.99 -28.33
C LEU A 339 -46.77 17.15 -28.59
N THR A 340 -47.61 16.47 -27.81
CA THR A 340 -49.07 16.60 -27.88
C THR A 340 -49.56 17.96 -27.34
N ALA A 341 -48.97 18.45 -26.25
CA ALA A 341 -49.24 19.77 -25.69
C ALA A 341 -48.92 20.88 -26.71
N SER A 342 -47.76 20.82 -27.36
CA SER A 342 -47.35 21.77 -28.40
C SER A 342 -48.37 21.85 -29.55
N LYS A 343 -48.83 20.70 -30.07
CA LYS A 343 -49.88 20.62 -31.11
C LYS A 343 -51.20 21.24 -30.63
N VAL A 344 -51.66 20.88 -29.44
CA VAL A 344 -52.92 21.38 -28.86
C VAL A 344 -52.89 22.88 -28.59
N ALA A 345 -51.75 23.41 -28.12
CA ALA A 345 -51.54 24.84 -27.95
C ALA A 345 -51.67 25.58 -29.29
N ALA A 346 -50.99 25.09 -30.34
CA ALA A 346 -51.07 25.68 -31.67
C ALA A 346 -52.49 25.62 -32.29
N GLU A 347 -53.21 24.50 -32.14
CA GLU A 347 -54.60 24.37 -32.60
C GLU A 347 -55.56 25.28 -31.83
N THR A 348 -55.39 25.39 -30.52
CA THR A 348 -56.21 26.28 -29.67
C THR A 348 -55.94 27.74 -29.99
N GLY A 349 -54.68 28.10 -30.23
CA GLY A 349 -54.28 29.44 -30.69
C GLY A 349 -54.94 29.83 -32.01
N LYS A 350 -54.96 28.94 -33.02
CA LYS A 350 -55.65 29.18 -34.30
C LYS A 350 -57.15 29.36 -34.15
N LYS A 351 -57.80 28.62 -33.25
CA LYS A 351 -59.24 28.79 -32.96
C LYS A 351 -59.52 30.09 -32.21
N ALA A 352 -58.63 30.49 -31.31
CA ALA A 352 -58.69 31.78 -30.63
C ALA A 352 -58.54 32.94 -31.64
N GLU A 353 -57.55 32.88 -32.53
CA GLU A 353 -57.33 33.86 -33.60
C GLU A 353 -58.54 33.98 -34.54
N ALA A 354 -59.12 32.86 -34.98
CA ALA A 354 -60.32 32.87 -35.81
C ALA A 354 -61.53 33.49 -35.08
N ALA A 355 -61.72 33.18 -33.79
CA ALA A 355 -62.77 33.79 -32.98
C ALA A 355 -62.53 35.29 -32.72
N ASP A 356 -61.27 35.71 -32.60
CA ASP A 356 -60.88 37.10 -32.41
C ASP A 356 -61.19 37.95 -33.66
N ILE A 357 -60.80 37.46 -34.84
CA ILE A 357 -61.07 38.11 -36.14
C ILE A 357 -62.57 38.23 -36.37
N VAL A 358 -63.32 37.13 -36.22
CA VAL A 358 -64.78 37.13 -36.41
C VAL A 358 -65.50 37.98 -35.36
N GLY A 359 -64.93 38.12 -34.15
CA GLY A 359 -65.38 39.06 -33.14
C GLY A 359 -65.32 40.51 -33.63
N ASP A 360 -64.21 40.93 -34.25
CA ASP A 360 -64.09 42.26 -34.87
C ASP A 360 -65.03 42.46 -36.06
N GLU A 361 -65.20 41.43 -36.91
CA GLU A 361 -66.17 41.48 -38.01
C GLU A 361 -67.61 41.72 -37.51
N ALA A 362 -68.01 41.07 -36.42
CA ALA A 362 -69.32 41.24 -35.80
C ALA A 362 -69.49 42.62 -35.15
N LEU A 363 -68.49 43.12 -34.43
CA LEU A 363 -68.49 44.48 -33.88
C LEU A 363 -68.55 45.56 -34.98
N ALA A 364 -67.81 45.37 -36.08
CA ALA A 364 -67.84 46.25 -37.23
C ALA A 364 -69.20 46.20 -37.97
N ALA A 365 -69.82 45.02 -38.06
CA ALA A 365 -71.17 44.83 -38.61
C ALA A 365 -72.24 45.54 -37.75
N ALA A 366 -72.15 45.42 -36.42
CA ALA A 366 -73.03 46.13 -35.48
C ALA A 366 -72.93 47.65 -35.64
N MET A 367 -71.71 48.20 -35.68
CA MET A 367 -71.49 49.62 -35.91
C MET A 367 -72.03 50.10 -37.27
N LYS A 368 -71.84 49.31 -38.34
CA LYS A 368 -72.43 49.61 -39.66
C LYS A 368 -73.96 49.64 -39.62
N ALA A 369 -74.61 48.67 -38.96
CA ALA A 369 -76.05 48.64 -38.81
C ALA A 369 -76.60 49.86 -38.01
N ILE A 370 -75.95 50.24 -36.91
CA ILE A 370 -76.30 51.43 -36.13
C ILE A 370 -76.15 52.71 -36.97
N THR A 371 -75.02 52.88 -37.67
CA THR A 371 -74.80 54.07 -38.51
C THR A 371 -75.80 54.16 -39.65
N ALA A 372 -76.09 53.06 -40.36
CA ALA A 372 -77.09 53.01 -41.43
C ALA A 372 -78.51 53.38 -40.94
N GLN A 373 -78.88 52.92 -39.74
CA GLN A 373 -80.17 53.28 -39.15
C GLN A 373 -80.22 54.73 -38.68
N ALA A 374 -79.10 55.26 -38.15
CA ALA A 374 -78.98 56.66 -37.77
C ALA A 374 -79.07 57.59 -38.99
N THR A 375 -78.41 57.24 -40.11
CA THR A 375 -78.54 57.98 -41.37
C THR A 375 -79.95 57.90 -41.94
N ALA A 376 -80.60 56.73 -41.91
CA ALA A 376 -81.99 56.59 -42.37
C ALA A 376 -82.97 57.46 -41.55
N LYS A 377 -82.83 57.50 -40.22
CA LYS A 377 -83.60 58.39 -39.34
C LYS A 377 -83.30 59.87 -39.59
N ALA A 378 -82.04 60.22 -39.85
CA ALA A 378 -81.64 61.59 -40.19
C ALA A 378 -82.22 62.02 -41.55
N GLU A 379 -82.22 61.15 -42.56
CA GLU A 379 -82.87 61.40 -43.85
C GLU A 379 -84.39 61.53 -43.71
N GLU A 380 -85.04 60.69 -42.91
CA GLU A 380 -86.48 60.78 -42.66
C GLU A 380 -86.83 62.11 -41.96
N ALA A 381 -86.05 62.51 -40.97
CA ALA A 381 -86.17 63.81 -40.31
C ALA A 381 -85.92 64.98 -41.27
N ALA A 382 -84.92 64.87 -42.15
CA ALA A 382 -84.63 65.87 -43.18
C ALA A 382 -85.77 65.99 -44.21
N ARG A 383 -86.34 64.87 -44.68
CA ARG A 383 -87.52 64.87 -45.56
C ARG A 383 -88.74 65.47 -44.88
N LYS A 384 -88.99 65.15 -43.60
CA LYS A 384 -90.06 65.78 -42.81
C LYS A 384 -89.85 67.29 -42.68
N ALA A 385 -88.61 67.72 -42.39
CA ALA A 385 -88.26 69.14 -42.35
C ALA A 385 -88.39 69.82 -43.72
N GLU A 386 -88.06 69.15 -44.83
CA GLU A 386 -88.25 69.65 -46.19
C GLU A 386 -89.74 69.81 -46.55
N VAL A 387 -90.59 68.84 -46.16
CA VAL A 387 -92.05 68.93 -46.34
C VAL A 387 -92.63 70.09 -45.53
N VAL A 388 -92.20 70.25 -44.26
CA VAL A 388 -92.60 71.41 -43.43
C VAL A 388 -92.10 72.72 -44.04
N ALA A 389 -90.88 72.77 -44.56
CA ALA A 389 -90.32 73.96 -45.22
C ALA A 389 -91.04 74.28 -46.55
N LYS A 390 -91.46 73.28 -47.33
CA LYS A 390 -92.30 73.45 -48.52
C LYS A 390 -93.68 73.98 -48.16
N GLY A 391 -94.37 73.38 -47.20
CA GLY A 391 -95.66 73.90 -46.71
C GLY A 391 -95.56 75.32 -46.16
N ALA A 392 -94.47 75.66 -45.46
CA ALA A 392 -94.20 77.02 -45.02
C ALA A 392 -93.94 77.99 -46.18
N ARG A 393 -93.26 77.57 -47.25
CA ARG A 393 -93.09 78.37 -48.48
C ARG A 393 -94.40 78.56 -49.23
N GLU A 394 -95.19 77.52 -49.43
CA GLU A 394 -96.51 77.60 -50.08
C GLU A 394 -97.47 78.49 -49.29
N ALA A 395 -97.46 78.41 -47.96
CA ALA A 395 -98.21 79.32 -47.10
C ALA A 395 -97.70 80.77 -47.21
N ALA A 396 -96.39 80.99 -47.27
CA ALA A 396 -95.79 82.31 -47.47
C ALA A 396 -96.10 82.89 -48.85
N GLU A 397 -96.02 82.11 -49.92
CA GLU A 397 -96.41 82.52 -51.28
C GLU A 397 -97.91 82.82 -51.37
N THR A 398 -98.76 82.01 -50.73
CA THR A 398 -100.20 82.27 -50.65
C THR A 398 -100.49 83.57 -49.90
N ALA A 399 -99.79 83.82 -48.79
CA ALA A 399 -99.88 85.06 -48.03
C ALA A 399 -99.35 86.26 -48.83
N MET A 400 -98.24 86.13 -49.55
CA MET A 400 -97.70 87.17 -50.44
C MET A 400 -98.64 87.45 -51.62
N GLY A 401 -99.24 86.43 -52.24
CA GLY A 401 -100.21 86.58 -53.31
C GLY A 401 -101.53 87.21 -52.82
N ALA A 402 -101.96 86.89 -51.60
CA ALA A 402 -103.08 87.57 -50.94
C ALA A 402 -102.74 89.03 -50.62
N ALA A 403 -101.54 89.31 -50.11
CA ALA A 403 -101.04 90.65 -49.85
C ALA A 403 -100.91 91.47 -51.15
N GLN A 404 -100.36 90.91 -52.22
CA GLN A 404 -100.31 91.57 -53.54
C GLN A 404 -101.71 91.86 -54.09
N LYS A 405 -102.67 90.95 -53.99
CA LYS A 405 -104.07 91.19 -54.37
C LYS A 405 -104.76 92.23 -53.49
N ALA A 406 -104.41 92.30 -52.21
CA ALA A 406 -104.89 93.34 -51.32
C ALA A 406 -104.28 94.71 -51.68
N THR A 407 -102.98 94.76 -51.97
CA THR A 407 -102.27 95.97 -52.42
C THR A 407 -102.78 96.44 -53.77
N SER A 408 -102.98 95.56 -54.76
CA SER A 408 -103.52 95.94 -56.07
C SER A 408 -104.96 96.44 -55.96
N ARG A 409 -105.80 95.84 -55.11
CA ARG A 409 -107.14 96.36 -54.80
C ARG A 409 -107.11 97.68 -54.04
N ALA A 410 -106.13 97.89 -53.16
CA ALA A 410 -105.92 99.16 -52.47
C ALA A 410 -105.41 100.25 -53.42
N GLU A 411 -104.60 99.89 -54.42
CA GLU A 411 -104.20 100.79 -55.51
C GLU A 411 -105.35 101.09 -56.46
N GLU A 412 -106.17 100.10 -56.85
CA GLU A 412 -107.37 100.30 -57.66
C GLU A 412 -108.40 101.16 -56.92
N ALA A 413 -108.67 100.88 -55.64
CA ALA A 413 -109.49 101.74 -54.79
C ALA A 413 -108.87 103.13 -54.60
N GLY A 414 -107.53 103.22 -54.53
CA GLY A 414 -106.79 104.47 -54.45
C GLY A 414 -106.73 105.26 -55.77
N ARG A 415 -106.90 104.61 -56.93
CA ARG A 415 -107.10 105.23 -58.24
C ARG A 415 -108.54 105.66 -58.40
N ALA A 416 -109.51 104.81 -58.09
CA ALA A 416 -110.94 105.13 -58.10
C ALA A 416 -111.26 106.28 -57.12
N SER A 417 -110.62 106.32 -55.95
CA SER A 417 -110.71 107.43 -54.99
C SER A 417 -110.05 108.71 -55.53
N ARG A 418 -108.91 108.60 -56.24
CA ARG A 418 -108.27 109.75 -56.93
C ARG A 418 -109.06 110.25 -58.14
N GLU A 419 -109.74 109.39 -58.87
CA GLU A 419 -110.69 109.77 -59.93
C GLU A 419 -111.98 110.36 -59.34
N ALA A 420 -112.47 109.84 -58.21
CA ALA A 420 -113.64 110.39 -57.52
C ALA A 420 -113.34 111.75 -56.89
N THR A 421 -112.16 111.94 -56.29
CA THR A 421 -111.71 113.25 -55.80
C THR A 421 -111.38 114.19 -56.95
N GLY A 422 -110.75 113.73 -58.03
CA GLY A 422 -110.55 114.53 -59.25
C GLY A 422 -111.88 114.98 -59.86
N ARG A 423 -112.88 114.11 -59.97
CA ARG A 423 -114.26 114.49 -60.40
C ARG A 423 -114.95 115.39 -59.39
N ALA A 424 -114.74 115.20 -58.08
CA ALA A 424 -115.29 116.07 -57.06
C ALA A 424 -114.64 117.47 -57.09
N GLU A 425 -113.34 117.57 -57.37
CA GLU A 425 -112.64 118.83 -57.63
C GLU A 425 -113.09 119.47 -58.94
N GLU A 426 -113.32 118.70 -60.00
CA GLU A 426 -113.86 119.18 -61.27
C GLU A 426 -115.30 119.69 -61.11
N ILE A 427 -116.14 118.99 -60.35
CA ILE A 427 -117.49 119.43 -59.95
C ILE A 427 -117.42 120.65 -59.03
N ALA A 428 -116.46 120.73 -58.10
CA ALA A 428 -116.28 121.89 -57.23
C ALA A 428 -115.77 123.12 -58.00
N LEU A 429 -114.89 122.93 -58.99
CA LEU A 429 -114.45 123.98 -59.92
C LEU A 429 -115.60 124.42 -60.84
N ALA A 430 -116.41 123.49 -61.35
CA ALA A 430 -117.60 123.80 -62.14
C ALA A 430 -118.66 124.56 -61.30
N ALA A 431 -118.89 124.13 -60.06
CA ALA A 431 -119.77 124.82 -59.12
C ALA A 431 -119.24 126.20 -58.73
N LYS A 432 -117.91 126.34 -58.55
CA LYS A 432 -117.27 127.63 -58.28
C LYS A 432 -117.34 128.56 -59.49
N LYS A 433 -117.11 128.08 -60.71
CA LYS A 433 -117.34 128.84 -61.95
C LYS A 433 -118.80 129.25 -62.10
N ALA A 434 -119.75 128.35 -61.83
CA ALA A 434 -121.17 128.66 -61.88
C ALA A 434 -121.57 129.70 -60.80
N ALA A 435 -120.96 129.66 -59.63
CA ALA A 435 -121.14 130.66 -58.58
C ALA A 435 -120.52 132.02 -58.94
N GLU A 436 -119.33 132.04 -59.55
CA GLU A 436 -118.68 133.25 -60.07
C GLU A 436 -119.45 133.85 -61.25
N GLU A 437 -120.00 133.04 -62.17
CA GLU A 437 -120.90 133.50 -63.23
C GLU A 437 -122.26 134.00 -62.69
N ALA A 438 -122.78 133.40 -61.62
CA ALA A 438 -123.99 133.87 -60.95
C ALA A 438 -123.76 135.19 -60.22
N LEU A 439 -122.60 135.37 -59.56
CA LEU A 439 -122.18 136.63 -58.95
C LEU A 439 -121.97 137.73 -60.00
N ALA A 440 -121.28 137.44 -61.11
CA ALA A 440 -121.09 138.39 -62.20
C ALA A 440 -122.43 138.84 -62.81
N LYS A 441 -123.40 137.93 -62.98
CA LYS A 441 -124.77 138.27 -63.44
C LYS A 441 -125.57 139.05 -62.38
N ALA A 442 -125.33 138.83 -61.09
CA ALA A 442 -125.94 139.61 -60.02
C ALA A 442 -125.39 141.06 -59.96
N GLU A 443 -124.09 141.24 -60.19
CA GLU A 443 -123.46 142.57 -60.27
C GLU A 443 -123.93 143.35 -61.51
N GLU A 444 -124.05 142.71 -62.67
CA GLU A 444 -124.61 143.34 -63.88
C GLU A 444 -126.09 143.76 -63.69
N ALA A 445 -126.88 142.96 -62.95
CA ALA A 445 -128.26 143.28 -62.62
C ALA A 445 -128.37 144.45 -61.62
N LEU A 446 -127.49 144.51 -60.62
CA LEU A 446 -127.42 145.62 -59.66
C LEU A 446 -127.06 146.95 -60.34
N ILE A 447 -126.07 146.95 -61.23
CA ILE A 447 -125.65 148.17 -61.95
C ILE A 447 -126.78 148.71 -62.85
N LYS A 448 -127.51 147.83 -63.56
CA LYS A 448 -128.69 148.23 -64.37
C LYS A 448 -129.87 148.70 -63.50
N ALA A 449 -130.05 148.15 -62.30
CA ALA A 449 -131.11 148.58 -61.38
C ALA A 449 -130.83 149.94 -60.72
N VAL A 450 -129.56 150.26 -60.43
CA VAL A 450 -129.16 151.54 -59.82
C VAL A 450 -129.26 152.71 -60.81
N ILE A 451 -128.83 152.53 -62.07
CA ILE A 451 -128.83 153.61 -63.08
C ILE A 451 -130.26 154.02 -63.49
N LYS A 452 -131.25 153.11 -63.46
CA LYS A 452 -132.64 153.43 -63.83
C LYS A 452 -133.46 154.11 -62.72
N ARG A 453 -132.94 154.22 -61.49
CA ARG A 453 -133.71 154.68 -60.31
C ARG A 453 -133.32 156.07 -59.79
N LEU A 454 -132.50 156.81 -60.52
CA LEU A 454 -131.92 158.10 -60.10
C LEU A 454 -132.40 159.34 -60.88
N SER A 455 -133.47 159.23 -61.67
CA SER A 455 -134.16 160.40 -62.24
C SER A 455 -135.67 160.29 -62.04
N LEU A 456 -136.33 161.42 -61.73
CA LEU A 456 -137.76 161.61 -61.40
C LEU A 456 -138.17 161.34 -59.92
N GLY A 457 -138.00 162.38 -59.09
CA GLY A 457 -139.19 163.14 -58.70
C GLY A 457 -139.84 162.98 -57.31
N ASN A 458 -139.38 162.12 -56.40
CA ASN A 458 -140.04 162.02 -55.06
C ASN A 458 -139.11 161.74 -53.86
N TRP A 459 -137.83 162.13 -53.94
CA TRP A 459 -136.81 161.74 -52.95
C TRP A 459 -136.64 162.67 -51.73
N ILE A 460 -137.28 163.84 -51.70
CA ILE A 460 -137.15 164.79 -50.58
C ILE A 460 -137.96 164.34 -49.35
N ALA A 461 -139.14 163.73 -49.55
CA ALA A 461 -140.03 163.35 -48.45
C ALA A 461 -139.48 162.20 -47.57
N VAL A 462 -138.81 161.21 -48.18
CA VAL A 462 -138.34 160.00 -47.46
C VAL A 462 -137.09 160.27 -46.63
N LEU A 463 -136.19 161.15 -47.09
CA LEU A 463 -134.98 161.51 -46.35
C LEU A 463 -135.29 162.25 -45.04
N VAL A 464 -136.31 163.11 -45.01
CA VAL A 464 -136.75 163.78 -43.77
C VAL A 464 -137.29 162.77 -42.75
N VAL A 465 -138.10 161.81 -43.18
CA VAL A 465 -138.72 160.81 -42.29
C VAL A 465 -137.69 159.87 -41.67
N ILE A 466 -136.68 159.42 -42.42
CA ILE A 466 -135.66 158.50 -41.90
C ILE A 466 -134.64 159.23 -41.00
N SER A 467 -134.28 160.47 -41.31
CA SER A 467 -133.43 161.30 -40.42
C SER A 467 -134.13 161.65 -39.10
N LEU A 468 -135.44 161.94 -39.09
CA LEU A 468 -136.18 162.07 -37.82
C LEU A 468 -136.30 160.74 -37.08
N GLY A 469 -136.61 159.64 -37.78
CA GLY A 469 -136.75 158.32 -37.16
C GLY A 469 -135.49 157.83 -36.44
N SER A 470 -134.32 158.07 -37.03
CA SER A 470 -133.02 157.70 -36.43
C SER A 470 -132.62 158.58 -35.25
N ILE A 471 -132.97 159.88 -35.24
CA ILE A 471 -132.79 160.75 -34.08
C ILE A 471 -133.75 160.36 -32.95
N ILE A 472 -135.03 160.12 -33.25
CA ILE A 472 -136.05 159.74 -32.24
C ILE A 472 -135.73 158.37 -31.62
N ALA A 473 -135.28 157.39 -32.40
CA ALA A 473 -134.85 156.10 -31.87
C ALA A 473 -133.63 156.20 -30.94
N ALA A 474 -132.63 157.02 -31.29
CA ALA A 474 -131.44 157.23 -30.45
C ALA A 474 -131.75 157.97 -29.13
N VAL A 475 -132.68 158.93 -29.16
CA VAL A 475 -133.16 159.63 -27.96
C VAL A 475 -134.02 158.72 -27.08
N MET A 476 -134.93 157.93 -27.66
CA MET A 476 -135.73 156.93 -26.93
C MET A 476 -134.85 155.90 -26.22
N LEU A 477 -133.82 155.36 -26.90
CA LEU A 477 -132.94 154.34 -26.31
C LEU A 477 -132.05 154.90 -25.20
N SER A 478 -131.73 156.19 -25.24
CA SER A 478 -130.90 156.87 -24.24
C SER A 478 -131.72 157.35 -23.03
N ALA A 479 -132.99 157.74 -23.24
CA ALA A 479 -133.92 158.11 -22.15
C ALA A 479 -134.33 156.89 -21.30
N LEU A 480 -134.53 155.72 -21.93
CA LEU A 480 -134.93 154.47 -21.23
C LEU A 480 -133.85 153.92 -20.28
N LEU A 481 -132.62 154.45 -20.33
CA LEU A 481 -131.49 154.02 -19.50
C LEU A 481 -131.12 155.00 -18.37
N LEU A 482 -131.83 156.13 -18.22
CA LEU A 482 -131.48 157.19 -17.26
C LEU A 482 -132.66 157.87 -16.52
N GLY A 483 -133.91 157.41 -16.68
CA GLY A 483 -135.04 157.98 -15.93
C GLY A 483 -136.26 157.05 -15.77
N ILE A 484 -136.88 157.14 -14.58
CA ILE A 484 -138.10 156.47 -14.10
C ILE A 484 -137.87 155.04 -13.56
N ARG A 485 -138.00 154.69 -12.26
CA ARG A 485 -138.27 155.40 -10.98
C ARG A 485 -138.57 156.89 -10.98
#